data_AF-A0A379WEG5-F1
#
_entry.id   AF-A0A379WEG5-F1
#
_cell.length_a   1.000
_cell.length_b   1.000
_cell.length_c   1.000
_cell.angle_alpha   90.00
_cell.angle_beta   90.00
_cell.angle_gamma   90.00
#
_symmetry.space_group_name_H-M   'P 1'
#
loop_
_entity.id
_entity.type
_entity.pdbx_description
1 polymer ?
#
loop_
_entity_poly.entity_id
_entity_poly.type
_entity_poly.pdbx_seq_one_letter_code
_entity_poly.pdbx_strand_id
1 'polypeptide(L)'
;MIWINAGQCLQPDQLEGMETQTDLSQSTLTVIIPQAYLEYSDEEWDPPSRWDEGIPGVLFDYNVNSQWRHAEHDDGDEYDISGNGTVGANLGAWRLRADWQANYRHENDSEDKDNFGSSSEQNWDWNRYYAWRAIPQLRRS
;
A
#
# COMPACT_ATOMS: atom_id res chain seq x y z
N MET A 1 -20.07 -29.53 -9.62
CA MET A 1 -19.87 -28.13 -10.05
C MET A 1 -21.21 -27.56 -10.45
N ILE A 2 -21.61 -26.44 -9.86
CA ILE A 2 -22.90 -25.77 -10.09
C ILE A 2 -22.61 -24.52 -10.93
N TRP A 3 -23.23 -24.40 -12.10
CA TRP A 3 -23.08 -23.22 -12.94
C TRP A 3 -24.04 -22.12 -12.49
N ILE A 4 -23.59 -20.87 -12.58
CA ILE A 4 -24.25 -19.67 -12.02
C ILE A 4 -25.35 -19.16 -12.96
N ASN A 5 -26.26 -20.05 -13.36
CA ASN A 5 -27.63 -19.71 -13.75
C ASN A 5 -28.54 -20.88 -13.39
N ALA A 6 -29.49 -20.64 -12.48
CA ALA A 6 -30.63 -21.50 -12.21
C ALA A 6 -30.36 -22.92 -11.65
N GLY A 7 -29.18 -23.20 -11.08
CA GLY A 7 -28.94 -24.47 -10.35
C GLY A 7 -28.90 -25.71 -11.25
N GLN A 8 -28.66 -25.53 -12.55
CA GLN A 8 -28.48 -26.64 -13.48
C GLN A 8 -27.03 -27.11 -13.46
N CYS A 9 -26.84 -28.44 -13.37
CA CYS A 9 -25.53 -29.06 -13.50
C CYS A 9 -25.05 -28.92 -14.95
N LEU A 10 -23.82 -28.43 -15.13
CA LEU A 10 -23.18 -28.41 -16.45
C LEU A 10 -23.04 -29.86 -16.92
N GLN A 11 -23.72 -30.20 -18.01
CA GLN A 11 -23.64 -31.53 -18.59
C GLN A 11 -22.28 -31.63 -19.33
N PRO A 12 -21.44 -32.64 -19.04
CA PRO A 12 -20.26 -32.91 -19.86
C PRO A 12 -20.73 -33.09 -21.32
N ASP A 13 -19.97 -32.58 -22.28
CA ASP A 13 -20.27 -32.52 -23.73
C ASP A 13 -21.13 -31.34 -24.24
N GLN A 14 -21.45 -30.32 -23.42
CA GLN A 14 -22.15 -29.12 -23.92
C GLN A 14 -21.31 -28.16 -24.76
N LEU A 15 -19.98 -28.33 -24.76
CA LEU A 15 -19.04 -27.54 -25.55
C LEU A 15 -18.27 -28.49 -26.47
N GLU A 16 -18.25 -28.18 -27.77
CA GLU A 16 -17.56 -28.99 -28.77
C GLU A 16 -16.05 -29.01 -28.47
N GLY A 17 -15.52 -30.19 -28.12
CA GLY A 17 -14.12 -30.39 -27.72
C GLY A 17 -13.85 -30.36 -26.21
N MET A 18 -14.88 -30.31 -25.36
CA MET A 18 -14.73 -30.46 -23.91
C MET A 18 -14.68 -31.94 -23.52
N GLU A 19 -13.61 -32.38 -22.84
CA GLU A 19 -13.47 -33.75 -22.32
C GLU A 19 -13.35 -33.74 -20.79
N THR A 20 -13.88 -34.76 -20.12
CA THR A 20 -13.75 -34.93 -18.66
C THR A 20 -13.15 -36.29 -18.35
N GLN A 21 -12.02 -36.32 -17.64
CA GLN A 21 -11.37 -37.53 -17.19
C GLN A 21 -11.42 -37.60 -15.67
N THR A 22 -12.08 -38.63 -15.14
CA THR A 22 -12.21 -38.82 -13.69
C THR A 22 -11.26 -39.92 -13.25
N ASP A 23 -10.28 -39.58 -12.41
CA ASP A 23 -9.44 -40.54 -11.72
C ASP A 23 -9.85 -40.60 -10.23
N LEU A 24 -10.69 -41.59 -9.92
CA LEU A 24 -11.18 -41.83 -8.56
C LEU A 24 -10.08 -42.37 -7.61
N SER A 25 -9.01 -42.95 -8.15
CA SER A 25 -7.89 -43.46 -7.34
C SER A 25 -7.04 -42.31 -6.75
N GLN A 26 -7.01 -41.18 -7.45
CA GLN A 26 -6.31 -39.96 -7.03
C GLN A 26 -7.26 -38.84 -6.58
N SER A 27 -8.58 -39.07 -6.61
CA SER A 27 -9.61 -38.05 -6.37
C SER A 27 -9.45 -36.82 -7.26
N THR A 28 -9.04 -37.03 -8.51
CA THR A 28 -8.77 -35.95 -9.48
C THR A 28 -9.83 -35.98 -10.57
N LEU A 29 -10.38 -34.80 -10.89
CA LEU A 29 -11.23 -34.59 -12.05
C LEU A 29 -10.51 -33.63 -13.01
N THR A 30 -10.03 -34.15 -14.13
CA THR A 30 -9.40 -33.36 -15.18
C THR A 30 -10.47 -32.93 -16.17
N VAL A 31 -10.59 -31.62 -16.41
CA VAL A 31 -11.53 -31.05 -17.38
C VAL A 31 -10.72 -30.34 -18.46
N ILE A 32 -10.87 -30.78 -19.71
CA ILE A 32 -10.20 -30.20 -20.88
C ILE A 32 -11.22 -29.28 -21.55
N ILE A 33 -10.92 -27.99 -21.67
CA ILE A 33 -11.79 -26.99 -22.31
C ILE A 33 -11.02 -26.34 -23.45
N PRO A 34 -11.57 -26.27 -24.68
CA PRO A 34 -10.90 -25.60 -25.78
C PRO A 34 -10.72 -24.10 -25.50
N GLN A 35 -9.51 -23.60 -25.73
CA GLN A 35 -9.13 -22.20 -25.54
C GLN A 35 -10.00 -21.18 -26.30
N ALA A 36 -10.68 -21.60 -27.38
CA ALA A 36 -11.60 -20.76 -28.14
C ALA A 36 -12.85 -20.33 -27.34
N TYR A 37 -13.19 -21.05 -26.27
CA TYR A 37 -14.29 -20.75 -25.36
C TYR A 37 -13.85 -20.08 -24.05
N LEU A 38 -12.54 -19.91 -23.86
CA LEU A 38 -12.01 -19.14 -22.75
C LEU A 38 -12.05 -17.67 -23.16
N GLU A 39 -12.79 -16.86 -22.40
CA GLU A 39 -12.70 -15.41 -22.51
C GLU A 39 -11.24 -15.00 -22.27
N TYR A 40 -10.70 -14.15 -23.15
CA TYR A 40 -9.30 -13.73 -23.12
C TYR A 40 -8.93 -13.19 -21.73
N SER A 41 -8.19 -14.00 -20.97
CA SER A 41 -7.50 -13.54 -19.76
C SER A 41 -6.05 -13.31 -20.16
N ASP A 42 -5.63 -12.06 -20.27
CA ASP A 42 -4.20 -11.73 -20.22
C ASP A 42 -3.58 -12.43 -19.00
N GLU A 43 -2.38 -13.02 -19.16
CA GLU A 43 -1.69 -13.77 -18.09
C GLU A 43 -1.49 -12.93 -16.81
N GLU A 44 -1.49 -11.60 -16.91
CA GLU A 44 -1.40 -10.65 -15.79
C GLU A 44 -2.74 -10.03 -15.34
N TRP A 45 -3.89 -10.47 -15.88
CA TRP A 45 -5.18 -9.86 -15.52
C TRP A 45 -5.93 -10.63 -14.42
N ASP A 46 -5.75 -10.19 -13.18
CA ASP A 46 -6.60 -10.65 -12.08
C ASP A 46 -8.00 -10.02 -12.16
N PRO A 47 -9.07 -10.82 -12.31
CA PRO A 47 -10.41 -10.29 -12.42
C PRO A 47 -10.77 -9.48 -11.17
N PRO A 48 -11.45 -8.31 -11.32
CA PRO A 48 -11.74 -7.42 -10.20
C PRO A 48 -12.57 -8.06 -9.07
N SER A 49 -13.23 -9.19 -9.34
CA SER A 49 -13.96 -10.00 -8.35
C SER A 49 -13.07 -10.71 -7.34
N ARG A 50 -11.76 -10.84 -7.60
CA ARG A 50 -10.79 -11.42 -6.64
C ARG A 50 -10.14 -10.38 -5.73
N TRP A 51 -10.44 -9.09 -5.90
CA TRP A 51 -9.82 -8.04 -5.09
C TRP A 51 -10.42 -8.03 -3.69
N ASP A 52 -9.63 -8.44 -2.70
CA ASP A 52 -9.98 -8.30 -1.29
C ASP A 52 -9.81 -6.83 -0.87
N GLU A 53 -10.81 -6.29 -0.18
CA GLU A 53 -10.76 -4.93 0.37
C GLU A 53 -9.69 -4.80 1.48
N GLY A 54 -9.31 -5.94 2.06
CA GLY A 54 -8.32 -6.05 3.13
C GLY A 54 -8.97 -5.95 4.51
N ILE A 55 -8.15 -6.14 5.54
CA ILE A 55 -8.60 -6.17 6.93
C ILE A 55 -8.64 -4.73 7.48
N PRO A 56 -9.73 -4.32 8.16
CA PRO A 56 -9.77 -3.05 8.86
C PRO A 56 -8.67 -2.94 9.91
N GLY A 57 -7.97 -1.81 9.95
CA GLY A 57 -6.84 -1.63 10.85
C GLY A 57 -6.26 -0.23 10.82
N VAL A 58 -5.40 0.05 11.80
CA VAL A 58 -4.65 1.31 11.90
C VAL A 58 -3.19 0.99 11.62
N LEU A 59 -2.51 1.91 10.93
CA LEU A 59 -1.08 1.85 10.65
C LEU A 59 -0.42 3.14 11.10
N PHE A 60 0.81 3.01 11.56
CA PHE A 60 1.65 4.13 11.93
C PHE A 60 3.07 3.83 11.46
N ASP A 61 3.60 4.74 10.64
CA ASP A 61 4.95 4.71 10.13
C ASP A 61 5.70 5.96 10.63
N TYR A 62 6.97 5.78 10.99
CA TYR A 62 7.82 6.85 11.48
C TYR A 62 9.25 6.67 10.98
N ASN A 63 9.86 7.79 10.61
CA ASN A 63 11.25 7.90 10.22
C ASN A 63 11.86 9.08 10.99
N VAL A 64 12.98 8.84 11.66
CA VAL A 64 13.70 9.87 12.42
C VAL A 64 15.16 9.85 11.98
N ASN A 65 15.69 11.03 11.70
CA ASN A 65 17.08 11.26 11.37
C ASN A 65 17.68 12.26 12.36
N SER A 66 18.90 12.00 12.80
CA SER A 66 19.65 12.88 13.69
C SER A 66 21.04 13.11 13.12
N GLN A 67 21.40 14.37 12.93
CA GLN A 67 22.71 14.77 12.45
C GLN A 67 23.37 15.68 13.49
N TRP A 68 24.65 15.39 13.79
CA TRP A 68 25.52 16.26 14.57
C TRP A 68 26.61 16.78 13.63
N ARG A 69 26.76 18.10 13.57
CA ARG A 69 27.89 18.74 12.90
C ARG A 69 28.73 19.48 13.94
N HIS A 70 30.03 19.22 13.93
CA HIS A 70 31.02 19.94 14.72
C HIS A 70 31.85 20.77 13.75
N ALA A 71 31.80 22.10 13.89
CA ALA A 71 32.60 23.01 13.07
C ALA A 71 34.01 23.16 13.67
N GLU A 72 35.05 22.87 12.88
CA GLU A 72 36.46 22.99 13.31
C GLU A 72 36.97 24.44 13.42
N HIS A 73 36.17 25.43 13.03
CA HIS A 73 36.56 26.85 13.01
C HIS A 73 35.44 27.74 13.58
N ASP A 74 35.54 28.04 14.88
CA ASP A 74 34.87 29.12 15.64
C ASP A 74 33.37 29.40 15.36
N ASP A 75 32.60 28.38 14.94
CA ASP A 75 31.19 28.53 14.55
C ASP A 75 30.35 27.38 15.12
N GLY A 76 30.30 27.29 16.45
CA GLY A 76 29.30 26.52 17.20
C GLY A 76 29.24 24.99 17.00
N ASP A 77 28.45 24.34 17.86
CA ASP A 77 27.98 22.97 17.65
C ASP A 77 26.56 23.03 17.10
N GLU A 78 26.31 22.34 15.98
CA GLU A 78 24.98 22.27 15.35
C GLU A 78 24.37 20.88 15.55
N TYR A 79 23.16 20.86 16.11
CA TYR A 79 22.38 19.65 16.31
C TYR A 79 21.05 19.73 15.56
N ASP A 80 20.87 18.85 14.58
CA ASP A 80 19.65 18.74 13.78
C ASP A 80 18.99 17.38 14.01
N ILE A 81 17.74 17.39 14.46
CA ILE A 81 16.86 16.23 14.45
C ILE A 81 15.73 16.54 13.47
N SER A 82 15.49 15.64 12.54
CA SER A 82 14.31 15.67 11.69
C SER A 82 13.52 14.36 11.81
N GLY A 83 12.21 14.45 11.74
CA GLY A 83 11.29 13.32 11.80
C GLY A 83 10.19 13.48 10.76
N ASN A 84 9.76 12.38 10.16
CA ASN A 84 8.57 12.35 9.33
C ASN A 84 7.87 11.01 9.49
N GLY A 85 6.59 10.95 9.14
CA GLY A 85 5.86 9.70 9.20
C GLY A 85 4.47 9.80 8.62
N THR A 86 3.76 8.69 8.67
CA THR A 86 2.39 8.57 8.17
C THR A 86 1.53 7.82 9.16
N VAL A 87 0.43 8.43 9.58
CA VAL A 87 -0.66 7.73 10.27
C VAL A 87 -1.68 7.30 9.24
N GLY A 88 -2.24 6.10 9.36
CA GLY A 88 -3.29 5.65 8.47
C GLY A 88 -4.32 4.74 9.10
N ALA A 89 -5.46 4.64 8.44
CA ALA A 89 -6.49 3.67 8.77
C ALA A 89 -7.06 3.06 7.48
N ASN A 90 -7.40 1.78 7.54
CA ASN A 90 -8.09 1.05 6.48
C ASN A 90 -9.43 0.58 7.02
N LEU A 91 -10.51 0.77 6.26
CA LEU A 91 -11.85 0.28 6.60
C LEU A 91 -12.59 -0.11 5.32
N GLY A 92 -12.68 -1.41 5.05
CA GLY A 92 -13.13 -1.92 3.77
C GLY A 92 -12.28 -1.32 2.63
N ALA A 93 -12.92 -0.89 1.55
CA ALA A 93 -12.22 -0.31 0.41
C ALA A 93 -11.56 1.06 0.71
N TRP A 94 -11.93 1.74 1.80
CA TRP A 94 -11.40 3.07 2.14
C TRP A 94 -10.03 2.98 2.83
N ARG A 95 -9.10 3.80 2.35
CA ARG A 95 -7.76 3.96 2.91
C ARG A 95 -7.56 5.44 3.22
N LEU A 96 -7.37 5.76 4.50
CA LEU A 96 -7.08 7.11 4.99
C LEU A 96 -5.61 7.21 5.38
N ARG A 97 -4.94 8.31 5.03
CA ARG A 97 -3.57 8.60 5.45
C ARG A 97 -3.42 10.07 5.84
N ALA A 98 -2.52 10.31 6.77
CA ALA A 98 -2.13 11.61 7.27
C ALA A 98 -0.61 11.65 7.45
N ASP A 99 0.06 12.52 6.72
CA ASP A 99 1.51 12.65 6.73
C ASP A 99 1.91 13.80 7.65
N TRP A 100 2.92 13.55 8.50
CA TRP A 100 3.46 14.54 9.43
C TRP A 100 4.97 14.67 9.23
N GLN A 101 5.48 15.88 9.46
CA GLN A 101 6.91 16.18 9.47
C GLN A 101 7.24 17.07 10.66
N ALA A 102 8.38 16.84 11.28
CA ALA A 102 8.91 17.64 12.37
C ALA A 102 10.40 17.88 12.15
N ASN A 103 10.86 19.09 12.44
CA ASN A 103 12.28 19.39 12.51
C ASN A 103 12.60 20.13 13.80
N TYR A 104 13.81 19.91 14.28
CA TYR A 104 14.36 20.54 15.46
C TYR A 104 15.82 20.84 15.16
N ARG A 105 16.14 22.13 15.08
CA ARG A 105 17.49 22.62 14.84
C ARG A 105 17.92 23.47 16.03
N HIS A 106 19.09 23.16 16.58
CA HIS A 106 19.70 23.94 17.63
C HIS A 106 21.09 24.38 17.20
N GLU A 107 21.32 25.68 17.26
CA GLU A 107 22.55 26.33 16.83
C GLU A 107 23.05 27.19 18.00
N ASN A 108 24.30 26.94 18.41
CA ASN A 108 24.98 27.72 19.44
C ASN A 108 25.83 28.77 18.75
N ASP A 109 25.26 29.96 18.61
CA ASP A 109 25.95 31.10 18.02
C ASP A 109 27.03 31.60 19.00
N SER A 110 28.29 31.44 18.60
CA SER A 110 29.47 31.74 19.42
C SER A 110 30.27 32.91 18.87
N GLU A 111 29.65 33.80 18.08
CA GLU A 111 30.40 34.90 17.45
C GLU A 111 30.82 36.03 18.42
N ASP A 112 30.19 36.18 19.60
CA ASP A 112 30.55 37.23 20.57
C ASP A 112 30.73 36.71 22.01
N LYS A 113 31.94 36.88 22.57
CA LYS A 113 32.29 36.49 23.97
C LYS A 113 31.43 37.14 25.06
N ASP A 114 30.66 38.17 24.72
CA ASP A 114 29.83 38.94 25.64
C ASP A 114 28.32 38.67 25.49
N ASN A 115 27.88 37.85 24.52
CA ASN A 115 26.46 37.59 24.26
C ASN A 115 26.22 36.13 23.85
N PHE A 116 25.91 35.28 24.84
CA PHE A 116 25.53 33.88 24.60
C PHE A 116 24.08 33.84 24.07
N GLY A 117 23.91 33.91 22.75
CA GLY A 117 22.65 33.66 22.07
C GLY A 117 22.54 32.18 21.69
N SER A 118 21.46 31.51 22.09
CA SER A 118 21.12 30.20 21.53
C SER A 118 19.82 30.31 20.75
N SER A 119 19.83 29.86 19.50
CA SER A 119 18.62 29.79 18.67
C SER A 119 18.12 28.34 18.65
N SER A 120 16.81 28.19 18.84
CA SER A 120 16.13 26.90 18.73
C SER A 120 14.96 27.08 17.78
N GLU A 121 15.04 26.43 16.63
CA GLU A 121 13.96 26.37 15.66
C GLU A 121 13.27 25.02 15.79
N GLN A 122 11.97 25.06 16.07
CA GLN A 122 11.11 23.89 16.18
C GLN A 122 9.95 24.09 15.23
N ASN A 123 9.85 23.24 14.21
CA ASN A 123 8.68 23.23 13.35
C ASN A 123 8.05 21.83 13.35
N TRP A 124 6.73 21.79 13.51
CA TRP A 124 5.94 20.59 13.37
C TRP A 124 4.73 20.90 12.49
N ASP A 125 4.72 20.28 11.31
CA ASP A 125 3.67 20.43 10.32
C ASP A 125 2.99 19.08 10.02
N TRP A 126 1.67 19.15 9.81
CA TRP A 126 0.93 18.08 9.17
C TRP A 126 0.69 18.45 7.71
N ASN A 127 1.43 17.81 6.82
CA ASN A 127 1.54 18.25 5.44
C ASN A 127 0.33 17.85 4.58
N ARG A 128 -0.24 16.67 4.84
CA ARG A 128 -1.20 16.08 3.90
C ARG A 128 -2.16 15.13 4.59
N TYR A 129 -3.44 15.29 4.28
CA TYR A 129 -4.52 14.39 4.69
C TYR A 129 -5.28 13.96 3.44
N TYR A 130 -5.40 12.65 3.23
CA TYR A 130 -6.05 12.14 2.03
C TYR A 130 -6.72 10.78 2.28
N ALA A 131 -7.77 10.51 1.53
CA ALA A 131 -8.47 9.25 1.53
C ALA A 131 -8.71 8.79 0.10
N TRP A 132 -8.55 7.49 -0.15
CA TRP A 132 -8.83 6.90 -1.45
C TRP A 132 -9.56 5.57 -1.31
N ARG A 133 -10.27 5.23 -2.38
CA ARG A 133 -11.02 3.98 -2.53
C ARG A 133 -10.92 3.50 -3.97
N ALA A 134 -10.59 2.24 -4.17
CA ALA A 134 -10.64 1.65 -5.51
C ALA A 134 -12.11 1.47 -5.95
N ILE A 135 -12.43 1.76 -7.22
CA ILE A 135 -13.76 1.53 -7.80
C ILE A 135 -13.60 0.50 -8.94
N PRO A 136 -13.81 -0.80 -8.66
CA PRO A 136 -13.57 -1.88 -9.63
C PRO A 136 -14.44 -1.77 -10.89
N GLN A 137 -15.62 -1.16 -10.76
CA GLN A 137 -16.65 -1.11 -11.81
C GLN A 137 -16.34 -0.13 -12.95
N LEU A 138 -15.24 0.63 -12.88
CA LEU A 138 -14.90 1.67 -13.85
C LEU A 138 -13.83 1.28 -14.88
N ARG A 139 -13.27 0.05 -14.85
CA ARG A 139 -12.49 -0.48 -15.99
C ARG A 139 -13.44 -1.04 -17.04
N ARG A 140 -13.99 -0.14 -17.87
CA ARG A 140 -14.76 -0.49 -19.08
C ARG A 140 -14.38 0.43 -20.23
N SER A 141 -13.39 0.02 -21.02
CA SER A 141 -13.32 0.24 -22.47
C SER A 141 -12.24 -0.65 -23.05
#